data_AF-A0A956R0Z3-F1
#
_entry.id   AF-A0A956R0Z3-F1
#
_cell.length_a   1.000
_cell.length_b   1.000
_cell.length_c   1.000
_cell.angle_alpha   90.00
_cell.angle_beta   90.00
_cell.angle_gamma   90.00
#
_symmetry.space_group_name_H-M   'P 1'
#
loop_
_entity.id
_entity.type
_entity.pdbx_description
1 polymer ?
#
loop_
_entity_poly.entity_id
_entity_poly.type
_entity_poly.pdbx_seq_one_letter_code
_entity_poly.pdbx_strand_id
1 'polypeptide(L)'
;MLDRIRRSQRPLVLWLGQEANLDADARAELAAALQEGVRVSVIAEENRGLATALRWLGVDAEHFSPRQLSQVAAFLAITPSRLHDALHGLDTAA
;
A
#
# COMPACT_ATOMS: atom_id res chain seq x y z
N MET A 1 -5.13 -10.81 -9.09
CA MET A 1 -3.95 -10.19 -8.42
C MET A 1 -4.31 -9.60 -7.05
N LEU A 2 -5.55 -9.16 -6.83
CA LEU A 2 -6.05 -8.78 -5.49
C LEU A 2 -6.42 -9.98 -4.58
N ASP A 3 -6.49 -11.20 -5.13
CA ASP A 3 -6.94 -12.43 -4.44
C ASP A 3 -6.11 -12.84 -3.21
N ARG A 4 -4.95 -12.20 -2.99
CA ARG A 4 -4.05 -12.50 -1.86
C ARG A 4 -4.19 -11.53 -0.68
N ILE A 5 -5.00 -10.46 -0.79
CA ILE A 5 -5.20 -9.53 0.31
C ILE A 5 -6.23 -10.11 1.28
N ARG A 6 -5.76 -10.94 2.23
CA ARG A 6 -6.57 -11.32 3.39
C ARG A 6 -6.79 -10.09 4.26
N ARG A 7 -8.00 -9.94 4.82
CA ARG A 7 -8.31 -8.91 5.83
C ARG A 7 -7.22 -8.90 6.90
N SER A 8 -6.45 -7.82 6.95
CA SER A 8 -5.25 -7.71 7.77
C SER A 8 -5.30 -6.40 8.54
N GLN A 9 -4.95 -6.45 9.83
CA GLN A 9 -4.72 -5.26 10.65
C GLN A 9 -3.31 -4.70 10.50
N ARG A 10 -2.47 -5.34 9.68
CA ARG A 10 -1.06 -4.98 9.55
C ARG A 10 -0.92 -3.82 8.55
N PRO A 11 0.03 -2.90 8.79
CA PRO A 11 0.35 -1.86 7.82
C PRO A 11 0.69 -2.48 6.46
N LEU A 12 0.17 -1.90 5.38
CA LEU A 12 0.31 -2.42 4.02
C LEU A 12 1.20 -1.51 3.18
N VAL A 13 2.09 -2.11 2.39
CA VAL A 13 2.89 -1.41 1.39
C VAL A 13 2.42 -1.84 0.02
N LEU A 14 1.99 -0.88 -0.81
CA LEU A 14 1.61 -1.09 -2.20
C LEU A 14 2.67 -0.45 -3.08
N TRP A 15 3.51 -1.28 -3.72
CA TRP A 15 4.47 -0.81 -4.71
C TRP A 15 3.85 -0.86 -6.09
N LEU A 16 3.61 0.30 -6.69
CA LEU A 16 3.06 0.39 -8.03
C LEU A 16 4.18 0.61 -9.04
N GLY A 17 4.29 -0.30 -10.00
CA GLY A 17 5.08 -0.06 -11.21
C GLY A 17 4.47 1.02 -12.10
N GLN A 18 5.17 1.38 -13.17
CA GLN A 18 4.79 2.43 -14.14
C GLN A 18 3.40 2.21 -14.78
N GLU A 19 2.89 0.97 -14.82
CA GLU A 19 1.65 0.62 -15.51
C GLU A 19 0.47 0.25 -14.58
N ALA A 20 0.65 0.31 -13.26
CA ALA A 20 -0.39 -0.15 -12.34
C ALA A 20 -1.45 0.94 -12.13
N ASN A 21 -2.55 0.83 -12.90
CA ASN A 21 -3.80 1.54 -12.64
C ASN A 21 -4.88 0.54 -12.22
N LEU A 22 -5.32 0.64 -10.96
CA LEU A 22 -6.52 -0.07 -10.50
C LEU A 22 -7.76 0.68 -11.00
N ASP A 23 -8.73 -0.05 -11.52
CA ASP A 23 -10.04 0.50 -11.85
C ASP A 23 -10.85 0.84 -10.58
N ALA A 24 -12.06 1.40 -10.76
CA ALA A 24 -12.87 1.84 -9.63
C ALA A 24 -13.31 0.69 -8.72
N ASP A 25 -13.64 -0.46 -9.29
CA ASP A 25 -14.15 -1.62 -8.56
C ASP A 25 -13.04 -2.28 -7.74
N ALA A 26 -11.86 -2.47 -8.34
CA ALA A 26 -10.67 -2.97 -7.66
C ALA A 26 -10.24 -2.07 -6.50
N ARG A 27 -10.40 -0.74 -6.62
CA ARG A 27 -10.12 0.21 -5.53
C ARG A 27 -11.12 0.08 -4.39
N ALA A 28 -12.41 -0.09 -4.70
CA ALA A 28 -13.44 -0.30 -3.70
C ALA A 28 -13.26 -1.64 -2.97
N GLU A 29 -12.91 -2.70 -3.69
CA GLU A 29 -12.61 -4.01 -3.10
C GLU A 29 -11.38 -3.95 -2.19
N LEU A 30 -10.30 -3.30 -2.63
CA LEU A 30 -9.10 -3.07 -1.83
C LEU A 30 -9.43 -2.30 -0.55
N ALA A 31 -10.20 -1.22 -0.64
CA ALA A 31 -10.62 -0.45 0.53
C ALA A 31 -11.48 -1.29 1.49
N ALA A 32 -12.41 -2.09 0.97
CA ALA A 32 -13.25 -2.97 1.79
C ALA A 32 -12.48 -4.13 2.45
N ALA A 33 -11.36 -4.54 1.87
CA ALA A 33 -10.47 -5.56 2.45
C ALA A 33 -9.62 -5.01 3.60
N LEU A 34 -9.38 -3.68 3.62
CA LEU A 34 -8.63 -3.00 4.66
C LEU A 34 -9.53 -2.72 5.86
N GLN A 35 -9.11 -3.17 7.04
CA GLN A 35 -9.83 -2.87 8.27
C GLN A 35 -9.63 -1.39 8.66
N GLU A 36 -10.58 -0.85 9.42
CA GLU A 36 -10.49 0.51 9.95
C GLU A 36 -9.19 0.68 10.78
N GLY A 37 -8.46 1.77 10.53
CA GLY A 37 -7.18 2.07 11.19
C GLY A 37 -5.94 1.40 10.57
N VAL A 38 -6.07 0.65 9.48
CA VAL A 38 -4.92 0.12 8.74
C VAL A 38 -4.26 1.22 7.92
N ARG A 39 -2.97 1.46 8.19
CA ARG A 39 -2.14 2.38 7.40
C ARG A 39 -1.66 1.73 6.11
N VAL A 40 -1.81 2.45 5.01
CA VAL A 40 -1.39 2.02 3.68
C VAL A 40 -0.41 3.01 3.09
N SER A 41 0.79 2.55 2.75
CA SER A 41 1.73 3.34 1.95
C SER A 41 1.65 2.92 0.49
N VAL A 42 1.38 3.87 -0.39
CA VAL A 42 1.43 3.68 -1.84
C VAL A 42 2.74 4.26 -2.36
N ILE A 43 3.61 3.41 -2.89
CA ILE A 43 4.91 3.81 -3.45
C ILE A 43 4.78 3.85 -4.97
N ALA A 44 4.91 5.04 -5.57
CA ALA A 44 4.88 5.27 -7.01
C ALA A 44 5.69 6.53 -7.38
N GLU A 45 6.26 6.61 -8.59
CA GLU A 45 6.96 7.84 -9.03
C GLU A 45 5.98 8.97 -9.35
N GLU A 46 4.90 8.68 -10.09
CA GLU A 46 3.96 9.73 -10.57
C GLU A 46 2.49 9.45 -10.20
N ASN A 47 2.14 8.22 -9.83
CA ASN A 47 0.75 7.83 -9.61
C ASN A 47 0.26 8.09 -8.18
N ARG A 48 -0.16 9.34 -7.93
CA ARG A 48 -0.81 9.75 -6.67
C ARG A 48 -2.31 9.39 -6.60
N GLY A 49 -2.88 8.95 -7.72
CA GLY A 49 -4.32 8.72 -7.87
C GLY A 49 -4.83 7.64 -6.93
N LEU A 50 -4.08 6.55 -6.78
CA LEU A 50 -4.51 5.44 -5.92
C LEU A 50 -4.60 5.84 -4.44
N ALA A 51 -3.56 6.46 -3.88
CA ALA A 51 -3.57 6.89 -2.48
C ALA A 51 -4.74 7.86 -2.21
N THR A 52 -4.99 8.76 -3.15
CA THR A 52 -6.10 9.73 -3.05
C THR A 52 -7.46 9.04 -3.08
N ALA A 53 -7.67 8.08 -3.99
CA ALA A 53 -8.90 7.31 -4.07
C ALA A 53 -9.15 6.48 -2.81
N LEU A 54 -8.11 5.85 -2.25
CA LEU A 54 -8.21 5.10 -0.99
C LEU A 54 -8.59 6.01 0.18
N ARG A 55 -8.03 7.22 0.27
CA ARG A 55 -8.42 8.21 1.29
C ARG A 55 -9.90 8.62 1.18
N TRP A 56 -10.42 8.78 -0.03
CA TRP A 56 -11.86 9.06 -0.22
C TRP A 56 -12.76 7.91 0.23
N LEU A 57 -12.24 6.69 0.25
CA LEU A 57 -12.91 5.49 0.75
C LEU A 57 -12.68 5.28 2.27
N GLY A 58 -12.05 6.23 2.96
CA GLY A 58 -11.85 6.19 4.42
C GLY A 58 -10.61 5.43 4.87
N VAL A 59 -9.72 5.03 3.96
CA VAL A 59 -8.45 4.37 4.31
C VAL A 59 -7.39 5.41 4.67
N ASP A 60 -6.61 5.13 5.72
CA ASP A 60 -5.42 5.91 6.07
C ASP A 60 -4.27 5.60 5.09
N ALA A 61 -4.34 6.22 3.91
CA ALA A 61 -3.41 5.99 2.81
C ALA A 61 -2.56 7.23 2.49
N GLU A 62 -1.25 7.03 2.29
CA GLU A 62 -0.33 8.10 1.90
C GLU A 62 0.56 7.69 0.71
N HIS A 63 0.88 8.67 -0.15
CA HIS A 63 1.72 8.46 -1.32
C HIS A 63 3.18 8.81 -1.03
N PHE A 64 4.08 7.94 -1.48
CA PHE A 64 5.53 8.15 -1.41
C PHE A 64 6.20 7.87 -2.75
N SER A 65 7.23 8.64 -3.09
CA SER A 65 8.16 8.28 -4.16
C SER A 65 9.05 7.10 -3.69
N PRO A 66 9.53 6.23 -4.60
CA PRO A 66 10.57 5.25 -4.31
C PRO A 66 11.82 5.82 -3.64
N ARG A 67 12.09 7.12 -3.81
CA ARG A 67 13.20 7.83 -3.14
C ARG A 67 12.95 8.13 -1.65
N GLN A 68 11.74 7.90 -1.15
CA GLN A 68 11.30 8.27 0.20
C GLN A 68 11.10 7.06 1.12
N LEU A 69 11.81 5.94 0.91
CA LEU A 69 11.63 4.71 1.71
C LEU A 69 11.75 4.93 3.23
N SER A 70 12.65 5.80 3.67
CA SER A 70 12.77 6.13 5.10
C SER A 70 11.51 6.79 5.67
N GLN A 71 10.80 7.58 4.85
CA GLN A 71 9.54 8.22 5.24
C GLN A 71 8.39 7.21 5.27
N VAL A 72 8.40 6.22 4.36
CA VAL A 72 7.45 5.09 4.38
C VAL A 72 7.55 4.31 5.69
N ALA A 73 8.76 3.96 6.13
CA ALA A 73 8.97 3.23 7.38
C ALA A 73 8.44 4.02 8.59
N ALA A 74 8.70 5.33 8.62
CA ALA A 74 8.21 6.21 9.68
C ALA A 74 6.67 6.30 9.70
N PHE A 75 6.03 6.47 8.53
CA PHE A 75 4.57 6.53 8.41
C PHE A 75 3.90 5.24 8.89
N LEU A 76 4.43 4.08 8.47
CA LEU A 76 3.92 2.77 8.87
C LEU A 76 4.28 2.39 10.32
N ALA A 77 5.06 3.22 11.02
CA ALA A 77 5.59 2.94 12.35
C ALA A 77 6.34 1.59 12.44
N ILE A 78 7.14 1.28 11.40
CA ILE A 78 7.95 0.08 11.32
C ILE A 78 9.44 0.42 11.20
N THR A 79 10.30 -0.57 11.49
CA THR A 79 11.73 -0.44 11.25
C THR A 79 12.06 -0.48 9.75
N PRO A 80 13.12 0.19 9.29
CA PRO A 80 13.57 0.11 7.89
C PRO A 80 13.84 -1.32 7.42
N SER A 81 14.33 -2.20 8.32
CA SER A 81 14.52 -3.62 8.02
C SER A 81 13.20 -4.33 7.69
N ARG A 82 12.14 -4.09 8.45
CA ARG A 82 10.81 -4.67 8.17
C ARG A 82 10.20 -4.12 6.88
N LEU A 83 10.46 -2.85 6.56
CA LEU A 83 10.06 -2.29 5.27
C LEU A 83 10.78 -3.01 4.13
N HIS A 84 12.09 -3.23 4.25
CA HIS A 84 12.87 -3.98 3.29
C HIS A 84 12.31 -5.41 3.10
N ASP A 85 12.05 -6.12 4.21
CA ASP A 85 11.43 -7.44 4.17
C ASP A 85 10.04 -7.41 3.48
N ALA A 86 9.23 -6.37 3.71
CA ALA A 86 7.92 -6.24 3.07
C ALA A 86 8.01 -5.95 1.56
N LEU A 87 9.03 -5.21 1.13
CA LEU A 87 9.29 -4.90 -0.28
C LEU A 87 9.84 -6.10 -1.05
N HIS A 88 10.67 -6.91 -0.40
CA HIS A 88 11.28 -8.12 -0.99
C HIS A 88 10.46 -9.40 -0.75
N GLY A 89 9.52 -9.38 0.19
CA GLY A 89 8.69 -10.51 0.58
C GLY A 89 7.50 -10.82 -0.34
N LEU A 90 7.30 -10.05 -1.42
CA LEU A 90 6.32 -10.39 -2.46
C LEU A 90 6.74 -11.60 -3.33
N ASP A 91 7.96 -12.14 -3.16
CA ASP A 91 8.43 -13.37 -3.82
C ASP A 91 8.50 -14.61 -2.91
N THR A 92 8.10 -14.53 -1.63
CA THR A 92 8.15 -15.69 -0.70
C THR A 92 6.89 -15.83 0.15
N ALA A 93 5.72 -15.81 -0.51
CA ALA A 93 4.54 -16.46 0.03
C ALA A 93 4.25 -17.72 -0.81
N ALA A 94 4.64 -18.84 -0.19
CA ALA A 94 4.32 -20.23 -0.52
C ALA A 94 2.87 -20.46 -0.96
#